data_AF-A0A2G7T8K0-F1
#
_entry.id   AF-A0A2G7T8K0-F1
#
_cell.length_a   1.000
_cell.length_b   1.000
_cell.length_c   1.000
_cell.angle_alpha   90.00
_cell.angle_beta   90.00
_cell.angle_gamma   90.00
#
_symmetry.space_group_name_H-M   'P 1'
#
loop_
_entity.id
_entity.type
_entity.pdbx_description
1 polymer ?
#
loop_
_entity_poly.entity_id
_entity_poly.type
_entity_poly.pdbx_seq_one_letter_code
_entity_poly.pdbx_strand_id
1 'polypeptide(L)'
;MAGVKGRSGGARPGAGRPPKEPAYLNLSVTYDEPAKFLKAVMNDSGTEAKLRVDAAKALLSAEVRRAENGGKKAASAEKARSAGRGKYESAAPPAHLQ
;
A
#
# COMPACT_ATOMS: atom_id res chain seq x y z
N MET A 1 30.16 39.69 7.43
CA MET A 1 29.02 40.14 6.61
C MET A 1 28.39 38.95 5.92
N ALA A 2 27.24 38.49 6.42
CA ALA A 2 26.37 37.57 5.71
C ALA A 2 25.47 38.39 4.76
N GLY A 3 25.23 37.90 3.54
CA GLY A 3 24.18 38.46 2.66
C GLY A 3 24.60 39.55 1.66
N VAL A 4 25.73 39.39 0.95
CA VAL A 4 25.97 40.20 -0.26
C VAL A 4 24.96 39.78 -1.35
N LYS A 5 24.08 40.70 -1.76
CA LYS A 5 23.11 40.51 -2.86
C LYS A 5 23.86 40.13 -4.14
N GLY A 6 23.75 38.88 -4.57
CA GLY A 6 24.47 38.30 -5.72
C GLY A 6 25.53 37.25 -5.39
N ARG A 7 25.84 37.01 -4.10
CA ARG A 7 26.70 35.89 -3.64
C ARG A 7 25.90 34.77 -2.93
N SER A 8 24.57 34.85 -2.92
CA SER A 8 23.77 33.67 -2.60
C SER A 8 23.90 32.71 -3.78
N GLY A 9 24.26 31.45 -3.50
CA GLY A 9 24.33 30.39 -4.50
C GLY A 9 22.95 30.04 -5.04
N GLY A 10 22.34 30.95 -5.79
CA GLY A 10 21.11 30.71 -6.53
C GLY A 10 21.33 29.64 -7.60
N ALA A 11 20.27 28.96 -7.99
CA ALA A 11 20.28 27.96 -9.05
C ALA A 11 20.89 28.57 -10.31
N ARG A 12 22.11 28.17 -10.64
CA ARG A 12 22.77 28.55 -11.89
C ARG A 12 22.01 27.88 -13.05
N PRO A 13 21.94 28.48 -14.25
CA PRO A 13 21.47 27.78 -15.43
C PRO A 13 22.24 26.46 -15.60
N GLY A 14 21.55 25.32 -15.58
CA GLY A 14 22.17 23.99 -15.59
C GLY A 14 22.61 23.42 -14.23
N ALA A 15 22.43 24.16 -13.12
CA ALA A 15 22.61 23.63 -11.77
C ALA A 15 21.32 22.95 -11.29
N GLY A 16 21.28 21.65 -11.51
CA GLY A 16 20.25 20.74 -11.01
C GLY A 16 20.63 19.35 -11.47
N ARG A 17 20.43 18.34 -10.62
CA ARG A 17 20.54 16.95 -11.08
C ARG A 17 19.46 16.77 -12.17
N PRO A 18 19.81 16.32 -13.39
CA PRO A 18 18.79 16.05 -14.40
C PRO A 18 17.72 15.13 -13.81
N PRO A 19 16.43 15.37 -14.11
CA PRO A 19 15.34 14.57 -13.59
C PRO A 19 15.61 13.11 -13.93
N LYS A 20 15.49 12.24 -12.92
CA LYS A 20 15.67 10.80 -13.14
C LYS A 20 14.51 10.32 -14.02
N GLU A 21 14.82 9.53 -15.04
CA GLU A 21 13.80 8.96 -15.91
C GLU A 21 12.73 8.23 -15.10
N PRO A 22 11.44 8.33 -15.51
CA PRO A 22 10.35 7.65 -14.82
C PRO A 22 10.57 6.14 -14.90
N ALA A 23 10.62 5.49 -13.74
CA ALA A 23 10.66 4.04 -13.67
C ALA A 23 9.26 3.49 -13.94
N TYR A 24 9.11 2.74 -15.03
CA TYR A 24 7.87 2.04 -15.35
C TYR A 24 7.83 0.70 -14.62
N LEU A 25 6.79 0.50 -13.81
CA LEU A 25 6.54 -0.78 -13.14
C LEU A 25 5.68 -1.64 -14.05
N ASN A 26 6.24 -2.71 -14.60
CA ASN A 26 5.51 -3.66 -15.46
C ASN A 26 4.30 -4.30 -14.76
N LEU A 27 4.29 -4.30 -13.42
CA LEU A 27 3.18 -4.80 -12.60
C LEU A 27 1.87 -4.03 -12.83
N SER A 28 1.90 -2.82 -13.38
CA SER A 28 0.70 -2.02 -13.66
C SER A 28 -0.17 -2.63 -14.76
N VAL A 29 0.41 -3.44 -15.64
CA VAL A 29 -0.32 -4.12 -16.73
C VAL A 29 -1.03 -5.38 -16.20
N THR A 30 -0.57 -5.93 -15.09
CA THR A 30 -1.06 -7.21 -14.54
C THR A 30 -2.21 -7.03 -13.55
N TYR A 31 -2.31 -5.86 -12.90
CA TYR A 31 -3.26 -5.64 -11.83
C TYR A 31 -4.10 -4.39 -12.08
N ASP A 32 -5.38 -4.58 -12.40
CA ASP A 32 -6.36 -3.49 -12.51
C ASP A 32 -6.75 -2.91 -11.14
N GLU A 33 -6.71 -3.77 -10.12
CA GLU A 33 -7.14 -3.43 -8.77
C GLU A 33 -6.02 -2.75 -7.97
N PRO A 34 -6.23 -1.52 -7.45
CA PRO A 34 -5.16 -0.74 -6.81
C PRO A 34 -4.61 -1.43 -5.55
N ALA A 35 -5.45 -2.12 -4.79
CA ALA A 35 -4.99 -2.86 -3.61
C ALA A 35 -4.12 -4.08 -3.96
N LYS A 36 -4.40 -4.75 -5.08
CA LYS A 36 -3.59 -5.89 -5.56
C LYS A 36 -2.27 -5.42 -6.12
N PHE A 37 -2.29 -4.33 -6.88
CA PHE A 37 -1.08 -3.69 -7.40
C PHE A 37 -0.13 -3.27 -6.26
N LEU A 38 -0.62 -2.53 -5.26
CA LEU A 38 0.22 -2.08 -4.15
C LEU A 38 0.82 -3.26 -3.36
N LYS A 39 0.05 -4.33 -3.14
CA LYS A 39 0.57 -5.56 -2.51
C LYS A 39 1.67 -6.22 -3.35
N ALA A 40 1.49 -6.29 -4.66
CA ALA A 40 2.50 -6.86 -5.57
C ALA A 40 3.78 -6.02 -5.57
N VAL A 41 3.65 -4.69 -5.63
CA VAL A 41 4.79 -3.76 -5.56
C VAL A 41 5.57 -3.93 -4.26
N MET A 42 4.89 -4.00 -3.11
CA MET A 42 5.54 -4.20 -1.81
C MET A 42 6.34 -5.50 -1.71
N ASN A 43 5.84 -6.57 -2.35
CA ASN A 43 6.44 -7.90 -2.31
C ASN A 43 7.52 -8.11 -3.38
N ASP A 44 7.62 -7.23 -4.38
CA ASP A 44 8.59 -7.36 -5.46
C ASP A 44 9.99 -6.95 -4.98
N SER A 45 10.90 -7.93 -4.88
CA SER A 45 12.29 -7.70 -4.49
C SER A 45 13.09 -6.89 -5.53
N GLY A 46 12.62 -6.85 -6.79
CA GLY A 46 13.21 -6.06 -7.87
C GLY A 46 12.85 -4.58 -7.82
N THR A 47 11.86 -4.18 -7.03
CA THR A 47 11.49 -2.76 -6.87
C THR A 47 12.36 -2.05 -5.84
N GLU A 48 12.52 -0.74 -6.04
CA GLU A 48 13.28 0.11 -5.14
C GLU A 48 12.65 0.15 -3.73
N ALA A 49 13.50 0.11 -2.70
CA ALA A 49 13.03 -0.09 -1.33
C ALA A 49 12.14 1.05 -0.80
N LYS A 50 12.38 2.31 -1.18
CA LYS A 50 11.51 3.42 -0.79
C LYS A 50 10.15 3.33 -1.48
N LEU A 51 10.13 2.94 -2.75
CA LEU A 51 8.88 2.73 -3.49
C LEU A 51 8.02 1.62 -2.87
N ARG A 52 8.64 0.55 -2.35
CA ARG A 52 7.94 -0.48 -1.55
C ARG A 52 7.35 0.09 -0.26
N VAL A 53 8.13 0.89 0.47
CA VAL A 53 7.67 1.54 1.71
C VAL A 53 6.51 2.51 1.43
N ASP A 54 6.57 3.24 0.33
CA ASP A 54 5.52 4.19 -0.04
C ASP A 54 4.24 3.48 -0.48
N ALA A 55 4.35 2.34 -1.19
CA ALA A 55 3.20 1.48 -1.47
C ALA A 55 2.55 0.95 -0.18
N ALA A 56 3.37 0.56 0.81
CA ALA A 56 2.89 0.14 2.12
C ALA A 56 2.12 1.24 2.86
N LYS A 57 2.68 2.45 2.89
CA LYS A 57 2.03 3.61 3.51
C LYS A 57 0.69 3.95 2.84
N ALA A 58 0.64 3.90 1.51
CA ALA A 58 -0.58 4.16 0.75
C ALA A 58 -1.67 3.15 1.08
N LEU A 59 -1.32 1.86 1.16
CA LEU A 59 -2.24 0.79 1.52
C LEU A 59 -2.79 0.98 2.94
N LEU A 60 -1.90 1.23 3.92
CA LEU A 60 -2.29 1.50 5.31
C LEU A 60 -3.18 2.73 5.44
N SER A 61 -2.85 3.83 4.77
CA SER A 61 -3.67 5.05 4.78
C SER A 61 -5.07 4.80 4.21
N ALA A 62 -5.17 4.03 3.12
CA ALA A 62 -6.44 3.67 2.52
C ALA A 62 -7.29 2.76 3.41
N GLU A 63 -6.67 1.89 4.20
CA GLU A 63 -7.35 1.06 5.20
C GLU A 63 -7.85 1.89 6.38
N VAL A 64 -7.02 2.79 6.91
CA VAL A 64 -7.40 3.72 8.00
C VAL A 64 -8.58 4.59 7.57
N ARG A 65 -8.52 5.20 6.37
CA ARG A 65 -9.64 6.01 5.84
C ARG A 65 -10.92 5.19 5.64
N ARG A 66 -10.81 3.94 5.18
CA ARG A 66 -11.96 3.02 5.10
C ARG A 66 -12.49 2.69 6.49
N ALA A 67 -11.61 2.54 7.48
CA ALA A 67 -11.99 2.27 8.85
C ALA A 67 -12.74 3.46 9.47
N GLU A 68 -12.30 4.68 9.20
CA GLU A 68 -12.91 5.93 9.68
C GLU A 68 -14.29 6.18 9.03
N ASN A 69 -14.42 5.95 7.71
CA ASN A 69 -15.64 6.28 6.97
C ASN A 69 -16.69 5.15 6.93
N GLY A 70 -16.34 3.91 7.27
CA GLY A 70 -17.26 2.77 7.21
C GLY A 70 -16.80 1.51 7.95
N GLY A 71 -15.74 1.61 8.75
CA GLY A 71 -14.99 0.48 9.29
C GLY A 71 -15.73 -0.41 10.25
N LYS A 72 -16.70 0.09 11.00
CA LYS A 72 -17.43 -0.73 11.98
C LYS A 72 -18.13 -1.92 11.31
N LYS A 73 -18.78 -1.72 10.16
CA LYS A 73 -19.47 -2.82 9.46
C LYS A 73 -18.50 -3.83 8.86
N ALA A 74 -17.43 -3.37 8.21
CA ALA A 74 -16.42 -4.24 7.63
C ALA A 74 -15.62 -4.99 8.70
N ALA A 75 -15.21 -4.33 9.78
CA ALA A 75 -14.52 -4.94 10.91
C ALA A 75 -15.43 -5.93 11.67
N SER A 76 -16.73 -5.64 11.81
CA SER A 76 -17.69 -6.61 12.37
C SER A 76 -17.84 -7.83 11.46
N ALA A 77 -17.86 -7.68 10.13
CA ALA A 77 -17.91 -8.81 9.21
C ALA A 77 -16.62 -9.65 9.24
N GLU A 78 -15.46 -9.02 9.35
CA GLU A 78 -14.16 -9.70 9.46
C GLU A 78 -14.02 -10.43 10.80
N LYS A 79 -14.43 -9.78 11.91
CA LYS A 79 -14.55 -10.41 13.23
C LYS A 79 -15.54 -11.58 13.24
N ALA A 80 -16.68 -11.47 12.54
CA ALA A 80 -17.63 -12.58 12.43
C ALA A 80 -17.03 -13.76 11.64
N ARG A 81 -16.31 -13.48 10.54
CA ARG A 81 -15.64 -14.49 9.72
C ARG A 81 -14.46 -15.18 10.41
N SER A 82 -13.81 -14.51 11.37
CA SER A 82 -12.75 -15.10 12.20
C SER A 82 -13.31 -15.79 13.45
N ALA A 83 -14.41 -15.30 14.04
CA ALA A 83 -15.08 -15.95 15.17
C ALA A 83 -15.59 -17.36 14.84
N GLY A 84 -15.99 -17.58 13.58
CA GLY A 84 -16.40 -18.91 13.09
C GLY A 84 -15.25 -19.88 12.84
N ARG A 85 -13.98 -19.50 13.06
CA ARG A 85 -12.79 -20.32 12.76
C ARG A 85 -12.00 -20.78 14.01
N GLY A 86 -12.68 -20.91 15.15
CA GLY A 86 -12.05 -21.21 16.44
C GLY A 86 -12.72 -22.36 17.16
N LYS A 87 -12.47 -22.53 18.46
CA LYS A 87 -13.06 -23.59 19.31
C LYS A 87 -14.60 -23.71 19.31
N TYR A 88 -15.31 -22.82 18.61
CA TYR A 88 -16.76 -22.81 18.43
C TYR A 88 -17.19 -23.02 16.96
N GLU A 89 -16.31 -23.56 16.07
CA GLU A 89 -16.72 -23.92 14.70
C GLU A 89 -17.92 -24.89 14.75
N SER A 90 -18.88 -24.72 13.84
CA SER A 90 -20.03 -25.61 13.78
C SER A 90 -19.58 -27.00 13.32
N ALA A 91 -19.87 -28.04 14.11
CA ALA A 91 -19.57 -29.41 13.75
C ALA A 91 -20.28 -29.81 12.44
N ALA A 92 -19.59 -30.58 11.60
CA ALA A 92 -20.16 -31.10 10.36
C ALA A 92 -21.41 -31.94 10.67
N PRO A 93 -22.48 -31.82 9.84
CA PRO A 93 -23.71 -32.56 10.07
C PRO A 93 -23.45 -34.07 10.04
N PRO A 94 -24.16 -34.86 10.86
CA PRO A 94 -23.97 -36.30 10.92
C PRO A 94 -24.26 -36.93 9.56
N ALA A 95 -23.35 -37.77 9.09
CA ALA A 95 -23.55 -38.54 7.86
C ALA A 95 -24.69 -39.53 8.07
N HIS A 96 -25.76 -39.39 7.29
CA HIS A 96 -26.78 -40.42 7.21
C HIS A 96 -26.16 -41.66 6.55
N LEU A 97 -26.17 -42.77 7.28
CA LEU A 97 -25.85 -44.09 6.75
C LEU A 97 -26.88 -44.42 5.66
N GLN A 98 -26.43 -44.51 4.40
CA GLN A 98 -27.15 -45.18 3.31
C GLN A 98 -26.97 -46.69 3.42
#